data_AF-A0CA41-F1
#
_entry.id   AF-A0CA41-F1
#
_cell.length_a   1.000
_cell.length_b   1.000
_cell.length_c   1.000
_cell.angle_alpha   90.00
_cell.angle_beta   90.00
_cell.angle_gamma   90.00
#
_symmetry.space_group_name_H-M   'P 1'
#
loop_
_entity.id
_entity.type
_entity.pdbx_description
1 polymer ?
#
loop_
_entity_poly.entity_id
_entity_poly.type
_entity_poly.pdbx_seq_one_letter_code
_entity_poly.pdbx_strand_id
1 'polypeptide(L)'
;MQSPNPAGAQLQQQLEILQKGFEQLVQRVPETIHLSCLSQNSKDVNRYSDCMMKRSKRVDKEMRLFDFKMVFMGNQFEKCIQSGDTDKCVESAKADVQRYINEFQKNIN
;
A
#
# COMPACT_ATOMS: atom_id res chain seq x y z
N MET A 1 35.97 -0.87 5.42
CA MET A 1 34.66 -1.39 5.87
C MET A 1 33.77 -0.17 6.09
N GLN A 2 32.81 0.10 5.20
CA GLN A 2 31.85 1.20 5.40
C GLN A 2 30.90 0.78 6.52
N SER A 3 30.84 1.57 7.60
CA SER A 3 29.83 1.40 8.65
C SER A 3 28.43 1.43 8.02
N PRO A 4 27.50 0.55 8.42
CA PRO A 4 26.13 0.61 7.95
C PRO A 4 25.58 2.00 8.28
N ASN A 5 25.08 2.70 7.26
CA ASN A 5 24.54 4.04 7.42
C ASN A 5 23.30 3.95 8.35
N PRO A 6 23.34 4.50 9.58
CA PRO A 6 22.31 4.29 10.60
C PRO A 6 20.93 4.76 10.14
N ALA A 7 20.88 5.75 9.24
CA ALA A 7 19.65 6.24 8.66
C ALA A 7 19.00 5.28 7.64
N GLY A 8 19.80 4.45 6.96
CA GLY A 8 19.28 3.39 6.10
C GLY A 8 18.54 2.31 6.89
N ALA A 9 19.09 1.92 8.05
CA ALA A 9 18.44 0.96 8.95
C ALA A 9 17.14 1.51 9.55
N GLN A 10 17.13 2.80 9.92
CA GLN A 10 15.96 3.45 10.50
C GLN A 10 14.81 3.57 9.50
N LEU A 11 15.10 3.86 8.22
CA LEU A 11 14.07 3.84 7.19
C LEU A 11 13.58 2.43 6.92
N GLN A 12 14.48 1.45 6.78
CA GLN A 12 14.10 0.08 6.45
C GLN A 12 13.10 -0.47 7.48
N GLN A 13 13.34 -0.20 8.76
CA GLN A 13 12.41 -0.54 9.84
C GLN A 13 11.05 0.17 9.70
N GLN A 14 11.01 1.43 9.28
CA GLN A 14 9.76 2.16 9.08
C GLN A 14 8.99 1.70 7.83
N LEU A 15 9.69 1.43 6.73
CA LEU A 15 9.09 0.84 5.54
C LEU A 15 8.49 -0.52 5.84
N GLU A 16 9.16 -1.34 6.64
CA GLU A 16 8.61 -2.62 7.12
C GLU A 16 7.35 -2.43 7.96
N ILE A 17 7.31 -1.45 8.87
CA ILE A 17 6.11 -1.14 9.65
C ILE A 17 4.95 -0.74 8.74
N LEU A 18 5.20 0.11 7.76
CA LEU A 18 4.18 0.60 6.82
C LEU A 18 3.71 -0.50 5.88
N GLN A 19 4.62 -1.35 5.41
CA GLN A 19 4.30 -2.51 4.58
C GLN A 19 3.44 -3.52 5.35
N LYS A 20 3.76 -3.80 6.62
CA LYS A 20 2.91 -4.61 7.50
C LYS A 20 1.53 -3.98 7.70
N GLY A 21 1.46 -2.66 7.87
CA GLY A 21 0.19 -1.93 7.96
C GLY A 21 -0.66 -2.10 6.70
N PHE A 22 -0.03 -2.03 5.52
CA PHE A 22 -0.69 -2.29 4.24
C PHE A 22 -1.16 -3.74 4.11
N GLU A 23 -0.34 -4.73 4.50
CA GLU A 23 -0.73 -6.14 4.49
C GLU A 23 -1.95 -6.41 5.38
N GLN A 24 -1.98 -5.84 6.59
CA GLN A 24 -3.13 -5.93 7.49
C GLN A 24 -4.38 -5.30 6.89
N LEU A 25 -4.23 -4.20 6.15
CA LEU A 25 -5.33 -3.58 5.44
C LEU A 25 -5.90 -4.53 4.38
N VAL A 26 -5.03 -5.04 3.51
CA VAL A 26 -5.40 -5.94 2.41
C VAL A 26 -6.12 -7.19 2.93
N GLN A 27 -5.69 -7.74 4.07
CA GLN A 27 -6.34 -8.91 4.68
C GLN A 27 -7.82 -8.66 5.06
N ARG A 28 -8.22 -7.42 5.33
CA ARG A 28 -9.62 -7.07 5.70
C ARG A 28 -10.50 -6.73 4.49
N VAL A 29 -9.90 -6.54 3.32
CA VAL A 29 -10.60 -6.13 2.11
C VAL A 29 -11.61 -7.17 1.63
N PRO A 30 -11.29 -8.49 1.59
CA PRO A 30 -12.26 -9.50 1.16
C PRO A 30 -13.55 -9.52 1.98
N GLU A 31 -13.43 -9.40 3.31
CA GLU A 31 -14.59 -9.36 4.21
C GLU A 31 -15.44 -8.10 3.98
N THR A 32 -14.79 -6.94 3.84
CA THR A 32 -15.47 -5.67 3.57
C THR A 32 -16.24 -5.72 2.24
N ILE A 33 -15.60 -6.26 1.20
CA ILE A 33 -16.22 -6.45 -0.12
C ILE A 33 -17.39 -7.44 -0.03
N HIS A 34 -17.22 -8.54 0.70
CA HIS A 34 -18.26 -9.54 0.91
C HIS A 34 -19.51 -8.92 1.55
N LEU A 35 -19.35 -8.20 2.67
CA LEU A 35 -20.46 -7.55 3.38
C LEU A 35 -21.14 -6.49 2.49
N SER A 36 -20.37 -5.71 1.74
CA SER A 36 -20.92 -4.70 0.82
C SER A 36 -21.71 -5.34 -0.33
N CYS A 37 -21.15 -6.35 -1.00
CA CYS A 37 -21.82 -7.02 -2.11
C CYS A 37 -23.04 -7.82 -1.65
N LEU A 38 -22.96 -8.46 -0.48
CA LEU A 38 -24.06 -9.22 0.11
C LEU A 38 -25.22 -8.30 0.51
N SER A 39 -24.95 -7.18 1.17
CA SER A 39 -26.00 -6.22 1.56
C SER A 39 -26.75 -5.65 0.34
N GLN A 40 -26.05 -5.43 -0.77
CA GLN A 40 -26.64 -4.89 -2.01
C GLN A 40 -27.36 -5.93 -2.87
N ASN A 41 -26.92 -7.20 -2.84
CA ASN A 41 -27.34 -8.23 -3.80
C ASN A 41 -27.77 -9.55 -3.12
N SER A 42 -28.19 -9.52 -1.85
CA SER A 42 -28.50 -10.72 -1.05
C SER A 42 -29.51 -11.69 -1.67
N LYS A 43 -30.37 -11.22 -2.58
CA LYS A 43 -31.40 -12.02 -3.25
C LYS A 43 -31.05 -12.44 -4.67
N ASP A 44 -29.91 -11.98 -5.21
CA ASP A 44 -29.48 -12.23 -6.58
C ASP A 44 -28.02 -12.66 -6.60
N VAL A 45 -27.81 -13.99 -6.68
CA VAL A 45 -26.49 -14.62 -6.66
C VAL A 45 -25.63 -14.16 -7.83
N ASN A 46 -26.22 -13.92 -9.01
CA ASN A 46 -25.46 -13.49 -10.18
C ASN A 46 -24.94 -12.07 -9.98
N ARG A 47 -25.78 -11.14 -9.50
CA ARG A 47 -25.36 -9.77 -9.18
C ARG A 47 -24.36 -9.72 -8.02
N TYR A 48 -24.52 -10.59 -7.02
CA TYR A 48 -23.53 -10.74 -5.95
C TYR A 48 -22.18 -11.17 -6.53
N SER A 49 -22.16 -12.20 -7.36
CA SER A 49 -20.93 -12.72 -8.00
C SER A 49 -20.25 -11.67 -8.87
N ASP A 50 -21.02 -10.94 -9.69
CA ASP A 50 -20.51 -9.83 -10.50
C ASP A 50 -19.93 -8.69 -9.64
N CYS A 51 -20.59 -8.35 -8.52
CA CYS A 51 -20.08 -7.38 -7.56
C CYS A 51 -18.74 -7.82 -6.97
N MET A 52 -18.66 -9.05 -6.47
CA MET A 52 -17.43 -9.63 -5.91
C MET A 52 -16.30 -9.64 -6.95
N MET A 53 -16.57 -10.11 -8.17
CA MET A 53 -15.57 -10.17 -9.24
C MET A 53 -15.08 -8.78 -9.64
N LYS A 54 -15.98 -7.80 -9.79
CA LYS A 54 -15.62 -6.42 -10.15
C LYS A 54 -14.76 -5.76 -9.06
N ARG A 55 -15.15 -5.91 -7.79
CA ARG A 55 -14.40 -5.32 -6.67
C ARG A 55 -13.06 -6.04 -6.46
N SER A 56 -13.01 -7.37 -6.55
CA SER A 56 -11.76 -8.15 -6.48
C SER A 56 -10.76 -7.72 -7.56
N LYS A 57 -11.19 -7.60 -8.83
CA LYS A 57 -10.31 -7.09 -9.91
C LYS A 57 -9.78 -5.69 -9.64
N ARG A 58 -10.55 -4.83 -8.95
CA ARG A 58 -10.09 -3.50 -8.56
C ARG A 58 -9.01 -3.59 -7.49
N VAL A 59 -9.21 -4.42 -6.47
CA VAL A 59 -8.21 -4.66 -5.42
C VAL A 59 -6.90 -5.14 -6.02
N ASP A 60 -6.94 -6.15 -6.88
CA ASP A 60 -5.73 -6.68 -7.55
C ASP A 60 -4.98 -5.59 -8.33
N LYS A 61 -5.73 -4.71 -9.02
CA LYS A 61 -5.14 -3.60 -9.75
C LYS A 61 -4.47 -2.59 -8.81
N GLU A 62 -5.15 -2.19 -7.75
CA GLU A 62 -4.63 -1.21 -6.80
C GLU A 62 -3.45 -1.78 -5.99
N MET A 63 -3.44 -3.09 -5.69
CA MET A 63 -2.30 -3.77 -5.05
C MET A 63 -1.07 -3.70 -5.95
N ARG A 64 -1.20 -4.05 -7.23
CA ARG A 64 -0.08 -3.93 -8.19
C ARG A 64 0.42 -2.49 -8.30
N LEU A 65 -0.48 -1.52 -8.30
CA LEU A 65 -0.11 -0.10 -8.34
C LEU A 65 0.66 0.32 -7.08
N PHE A 66 0.24 -0.17 -5.91
CA PHE A 66 0.96 0.05 -4.66
C PHE A 66 2.37 -0.55 -4.71
N ASP A 67 2.52 -1.79 -5.18
CA ASP A 67 3.84 -2.43 -5.34
C ASP A 67 4.76 -1.61 -6.25
N PHE A 68 4.26 -1.15 -7.41
CA PHE A 68 5.02 -0.28 -8.31
C PHE A 68 5.44 1.04 -7.65
N LYS A 69 4.54 1.65 -6.87
CA LYS A 69 4.82 2.89 -6.13
C LYS A 69 5.90 2.68 -5.06
N MET A 70 5.86 1.56 -4.34
CA MET A 70 6.87 1.20 -3.35
C MET A 70 8.24 0.99 -3.99
N VAL A 71 8.32 0.27 -5.12
CA VAL A 71 9.57 0.10 -5.88
C VAL A 71 10.13 1.44 -6.36
N PHE A 72 9.27 2.29 -6.95
CA PHE A 72 9.69 3.61 -7.43
C PHE A 72 10.21 4.49 -6.28
N MET A 73 9.53 4.49 -5.14
CA MET A 73 9.96 5.23 -3.97
C MET A 73 11.29 4.71 -3.41
N GLY A 74 11.52 3.40 -3.37
CA GLY A 74 12.83 2.84 -2.98
C GLY A 74 13.97 3.42 -3.82
N ASN A 75 13.79 3.45 -5.14
CA ASN A 75 14.77 4.03 -6.07
C ASN A 75 14.98 5.55 -5.85
N GLN A 76 13.90 6.30 -5.58
CA GLN A 76 14.01 7.73 -5.31
C GLN A 76 14.69 8.03 -3.98
N PHE A 77 14.43 7.20 -2.97
CA PHE A 77 15.06 7.33 -1.68
C PHE A 77 16.57 7.08 -1.74
N GLU A 78 17.02 6.04 -2.46
CA GLU A 78 18.45 5.78 -2.66
C GLU A 78 19.17 6.98 -3.28
N LYS A 79 18.57 7.59 -4.30
CA LYS A 79 19.10 8.82 -4.93
C LYS A 79 19.10 10.00 -3.96
N CYS A 80 18.06 10.10 -3.13
CA CYS A 80 17.94 11.17 -2.15
C CYS A 80 19.01 11.06 -1.06
N ILE A 81 19.29 9.87 -0.51
CA ILE A 81 20.39 9.68 0.45
C ILE A 81 21.72 10.12 -0.14
N GLN A 82 21.98 9.79 -1.41
CA GLN A 82 23.22 10.16 -2.09
C GLN A 82 23.41 11.69 -2.19
N SER A 83 22.33 12.47 -2.07
CA SER A 83 22.37 13.94 -2.04
C SER A 83 22.77 14.55 -0.69
N GLY A 84 22.84 13.75 0.38
CA GLY A 84 23.39 14.13 1.68
C GLY A 84 22.38 14.59 2.75
N ASP A 85 21.11 14.82 2.39
CA ASP A 85 20.08 15.29 3.33
C ASP A 85 19.15 14.14 3.78
N THR A 86 19.70 13.22 4.56
CA THR A 86 19.03 11.93 4.83
C THR A 86 17.71 12.09 5.60
N ASP A 87 17.63 13.02 6.56
CA ASP A 87 16.43 13.21 7.37
C ASP A 87 15.24 13.67 6.52
N LYS A 88 15.45 14.61 5.58
CA LYS A 88 14.40 15.02 4.64
C LYS A 88 13.98 13.90 3.70
N CYS A 89 14.91 13.06 3.28
CA CYS A 89 14.61 11.89 2.45
C CYS A 89 13.71 10.90 3.19
N VAL A 90 13.99 10.66 4.47
CA VAL A 90 13.19 9.76 5.33
C VAL A 90 11.79 10.32 5.53
N GLU A 91 11.66 11.60 5.89
CA GLU A 91 10.34 12.24 6.07
C GLU A 91 9.51 12.26 4.78
N SER A 92 10.15 12.51 3.63
CA SER A 92 9.48 12.47 2.32
C SER A 92 9.00 11.06 1.98
N ALA A 93 9.84 10.04 2.20
CA ALA A 93 9.47 8.65 1.97
C ALA A 93 8.28 8.22 2.85
N LYS A 94 8.28 8.58 4.14
CA LYS A 94 7.13 8.34 5.03
C LYS A 94 5.85 8.95 4.50
N ALA A 95 5.90 10.22 4.09
CA ALA A 95 4.74 10.94 3.57
C ALA A 95 4.21 10.30 2.28
N ASP A 96 5.10 9.85 1.40
CA ASP A 96 4.74 9.17 0.16
C ASP A 96 4.06 7.82 0.42
N VAL A 97 4.60 6.98 1.31
CA VAL A 97 3.96 5.70 1.66
C VAL A 97 2.59 5.93 2.28
N GLN A 98 2.48 6.86 3.23
CA GLN A 98 1.19 7.16 3.87
C GLN A 98 0.17 7.64 2.84
N ARG A 99 0.59 8.48 1.88
CA ARG A 99 -0.26 8.90 0.77
C ARG A 99 -0.71 7.70 -0.06
N TYR A 100 0.19 6.76 -0.40
CA TYR A 100 -0.15 5.57 -1.18
C TYR A 100 -1.13 4.64 -0.46
N ILE A 101 -0.97 4.46 0.86
CA ILE A 101 -1.93 3.69 1.68
C ILE A 101 -3.31 4.36 1.66
N ASN A 102 -3.37 5.68 1.85
CA ASN A 102 -4.63 6.43 1.84
C ASN A 102 -5.31 6.37 0.46
N GLU A 103 -4.54 6.46 -0.62
CA GLU A 103 -5.05 6.31 -2.00
C GLU A 103 -5.62 4.91 -2.24
N PHE A 104 -4.92 3.87 -1.80
CA PHE A 104 -5.40 2.49 -1.90
C PHE A 104 -6.72 2.31 -1.16
N GLN A 105 -6.80 2.75 0.11
CA GLN A 105 -8.04 2.71 0.91
C GLN A 105 -9.20 3.42 0.23
N LYS A 106 -8.95 4.59 -0.36
CA LYS A 106 -9.98 5.36 -1.08
C LYS A 106 -10.47 4.63 -2.33
N ASN A 107 -9.60 3.93 -3.03
CA ASN A 107 -9.94 3.33 -4.33
C ASN A 107 -10.65 1.97 -4.19
N ILE A 108 -10.43 1.24 -3.09
CA ILE A 108 -11.04 -0.08 -2.85
C ILE A 108 -12.42 -0.03 -2.16
N ASN A 109 -12.72 1.05 -1.43
CA ASN A 109 -14.00 1.25 -0.75
C ASN A 109 -15.09 1.71 -1.73
#